data_AF-A0A8S3WAU3-F1
#
_entry.id   AF-A0A8S3WAU3-F1
#
_cell.length_a   1.000
_cell.length_b   1.000
_cell.length_c   1.000
_cell.angle_alpha   90.00
_cell.angle_beta   90.00
_cell.angle_gamma   90.00
#
_symmetry.space_group_name_H-M   'P 1'
#
loop_
_entity.id
_entity.type
_entity.pdbx_description
1 polymer ?
#
loop_
_entity_poly.entity_id
_entity_poly.type
_entity_poly.pdbx_seq_one_letter_code
_entity_poly.pdbx_strand_id
1 'polypeptide(L)'
;MLKLESPEVRMSLPLEPRAPDPTTLAAYWAEYEDLCRQISTAQHNEDDENLYEEGELEAEWLQAAGLASLAAPFQDGQEVTEAQLGEAVRPLPREQAAAVRRRVRRLNRTVRRKRAASRAKKPDIRDVFRDLETFKALTADLRWKIL
;
A
#
# COMPACT_ATOMS: atom_id res chain seq x y z
N MET A 1 8.24 -64.69 43.35
CA MET A 1 8.22 -64.03 42.03
C MET A 1 7.98 -62.54 42.26
N LEU A 2 8.62 -61.72 41.43
CA LEU A 2 9.15 -60.39 41.75
C LEU A 2 8.07 -59.31 41.97
N LYS A 3 8.27 -58.48 43.01
CA LYS A 3 7.55 -57.20 43.20
C LYS A 3 7.99 -56.27 42.06
N LEU A 4 7.04 -55.90 41.20
CA LEU A 4 7.27 -54.92 40.14
C LEU A 4 7.21 -53.52 40.78
N GLU A 5 8.35 -53.03 41.25
CA GLU A 5 8.50 -51.64 41.66
C GLU A 5 8.56 -50.81 40.39
N SER A 6 7.45 -50.12 40.06
CA SER A 6 7.42 -49.19 38.95
C SER A 6 8.40 -48.05 39.23
N PRO A 7 9.34 -47.72 38.33
CA PRO A 7 10.23 -46.61 38.52
C PRO A 7 9.38 -45.34 38.55
N GLU A 8 9.41 -44.65 39.68
CA GLU A 8 8.80 -43.35 39.85
C GLU A 8 9.51 -42.38 38.91
N VAL A 9 8.92 -42.21 37.71
CA VAL A 9 9.32 -41.14 36.80
C VAL A 9 8.95 -39.86 37.52
N ARG A 10 9.94 -39.29 38.21
CA ARG A 10 9.90 -37.90 38.66
C ARG A 10 9.83 -37.05 37.41
N MET A 11 8.60 -36.84 36.93
CA MET A 11 8.29 -35.74 36.04
C MET A 11 8.69 -34.50 36.83
N SER A 12 9.83 -33.93 36.45
CA SER A 12 10.27 -32.62 36.93
C SER A 12 9.05 -31.72 36.84
N LEU A 13 8.59 -31.23 38.00
CA LEU A 13 7.52 -30.24 38.07
C LEU A 13 7.79 -29.19 36.98
N PRO A 14 6.80 -28.83 36.14
CA PRO A 14 6.95 -27.66 35.29
C PRO A 14 7.44 -26.54 36.19
N LEU A 15 8.55 -25.89 35.83
CA LEU A 15 8.98 -24.69 36.52
C LEU A 15 7.75 -23.78 36.59
N GLU A 16 7.25 -23.55 37.81
CA GLU A 16 6.18 -22.59 38.05
C GLU A 16 6.51 -21.34 37.22
N PRO A 17 5.57 -20.81 36.41
CA PRO A 17 5.81 -19.59 35.66
C PRO A 17 6.09 -18.50 36.68
N ARG A 18 7.38 -18.26 36.95
CA ARG A 18 7.81 -17.25 37.89
C ARG A 18 7.32 -15.94 37.32
N ALA A 19 6.41 -15.30 38.04
CA ALA A 19 5.94 -13.96 37.68
C ALA A 19 7.18 -13.11 37.38
N PRO A 20 7.23 -12.44 36.21
CA PRO A 20 8.38 -11.63 35.85
C PRO A 20 8.62 -10.63 36.97
N ASP A 21 9.89 -10.40 37.31
CA ASP A 21 10.20 -9.43 38.34
C ASP A 21 9.63 -8.05 37.94
N PRO A 22 9.21 -7.23 38.93
CA PRO A 22 8.53 -5.98 38.66
C PRO A 22 9.38 -5.00 37.84
N THR A 23 10.71 -5.13 37.92
CA THR A 23 11.65 -4.29 37.17
C THR A 23 11.65 -4.64 35.68
N THR A 24 11.66 -5.93 35.35
CA THR A 24 11.55 -6.46 33.99
C THR A 24 10.20 -6.10 33.38
N LEU A 25 9.12 -6.19 34.17
CA LEU A 25 7.80 -5.77 33.70
C LEU A 25 7.74 -4.26 33.45
N ALA A 26 8.34 -3.43 34.31
CA ALA A 26 8.42 -1.99 34.11
C ALA A 26 9.27 -1.61 32.89
N ALA A 27 10.39 -2.30 32.65
CA ALA A 27 11.21 -2.11 31.45
C ALA A 27 10.44 -2.46 30.17
N TYR A 28 9.72 -3.58 30.17
CA TYR A 28 8.85 -3.98 29.07
C TYR A 28 7.77 -2.93 28.74
N TRP A 29 7.07 -2.42 29.76
CA TRP A 29 6.05 -1.38 29.54
C TRP A 29 6.65 -0.06 29.06
N ALA A 30 7.83 0.32 29.54
CA ALA A 30 8.54 1.50 29.06
C ALA A 30 8.93 1.37 27.57
N GLU A 31 9.46 0.22 27.16
CA GLU A 31 9.74 -0.08 25.75
C GLU A 31 8.47 -0.09 24.90
N TYR A 32 7.37 -0.63 25.42
CA TYR A 32 6.08 -0.61 24.75
C TYR A 32 5.55 0.82 24.56
N GLU A 33 5.64 1.67 25.59
CA GLU A 33 5.26 3.08 25.50
C GLU A 33 6.14 3.84 24.50
N ASP A 34 7.45 3.56 24.49
CA ASP A 34 8.39 4.10 23.52
C ASP A 34 8.04 3.63 22.10
N LEU A 35 7.69 2.37 21.91
CA LEU A 35 7.23 1.83 20.64
C LEU A 35 5.91 2.47 20.21
N CYS A 36 4.94 2.62 21.10
CA CYS A 36 3.68 3.32 20.81
C CYS A 36 3.91 4.77 20.42
N ARG A 37 4.85 5.46 21.10
CA ARG A 37 5.25 6.83 20.74
C ARG A 37 5.91 6.85 19.37
N GLN A 38 6.85 5.94 19.11
CA GLN A 38 7.53 5.80 17.82
C GLN A 38 6.54 5.50 16.69
N ILE A 39 5.62 4.56 16.87
CA ILE A 39 4.56 4.23 15.90
C ILE A 39 3.65 5.43 15.69
N SER A 40 3.24 6.15 16.74
CA SER A 40 2.40 7.35 16.59
C SER A 40 3.14 8.45 15.83
N THR A 41 4.45 8.61 16.04
CA THR A 41 5.28 9.56 15.28
C THR A 41 5.58 9.08 13.87
N ALA A 42 5.68 7.77 13.64
CA ALA A 42 5.87 7.16 12.32
C ALA A 42 4.58 7.24 11.50
N GLN A 43 3.40 7.04 12.11
CA GLN A 43 2.10 7.29 11.48
C GLN A 43 1.91 8.76 11.08
N HIS A 44 2.65 9.68 11.70
CA HIS A 44 2.69 11.08 11.29
C HIS A 44 3.74 11.36 10.19
N ASN A 45 4.70 10.45 9.95
CA ASN A 45 5.80 10.69 9.02
C ASN A 45 5.83 9.77 7.79
N GLU A 46 5.43 8.50 7.84
CA GLU A 46 5.51 7.54 6.72
C GLU A 46 4.41 6.47 6.89
N ASP A 47 3.30 6.42 6.15
CA ASP A 47 3.18 5.97 4.75
C ASP A 47 3.69 4.55 4.42
N ASP A 48 4.01 3.72 5.41
CA ASP A 48 4.35 2.29 5.22
C ASP A 48 3.44 1.43 6.12
N GLU A 49 2.96 0.24 5.76
CA GLU A 49 3.48 -0.77 4.85
C GLU A 49 2.29 -1.74 4.62
N ASN A 50 1.94 -2.07 3.36
CA ASN A 50 1.00 -3.15 2.98
C ASN A 50 -0.42 -3.18 3.61
N LEU A 51 -1.48 -2.94 2.84
CA LEU A 51 -2.55 -3.96 2.68
C LEU A 51 -3.55 -3.71 1.52
N TYR A 52 -3.02 -3.65 0.30
CA TYR A 52 -3.76 -3.90 -0.95
C TYR A 52 -4.59 -2.71 -1.50
N GLU A 53 -4.40 -2.39 -2.78
CA GLU A 53 -5.32 -1.59 -3.61
C GLU A 53 -5.65 -0.13 -3.18
N GLU A 54 -4.73 0.55 -2.48
CA GLU A 54 -4.87 1.94 -1.97
C GLU A 54 -4.92 3.07 -3.04
N GLY A 55 -5.24 2.73 -4.29
CA GLY A 55 -5.57 3.74 -5.30
C GLY A 55 -7.03 3.67 -5.71
N GLU A 56 -7.60 2.46 -5.71
CA GLU A 56 -8.95 2.22 -6.20
C GLU A 56 -9.98 2.67 -5.15
N LEU A 57 -9.75 2.37 -3.88
CA LEU A 57 -10.58 2.87 -2.77
C LEU A 57 -10.59 4.41 -2.69
N GLU A 58 -9.45 5.06 -2.87
CA GLU A 58 -9.34 6.52 -2.95
C GLU A 58 -10.12 7.08 -4.13
N ALA A 59 -10.01 6.45 -5.30
CA ALA A 59 -10.73 6.86 -6.51
C ALA A 59 -12.24 6.70 -6.33
N GLU A 60 -12.70 5.58 -5.77
CA GLU A 60 -14.12 5.34 -5.44
C GLU A 60 -14.62 6.36 -4.41
N TRP A 61 -13.84 6.66 -3.37
CA TRP A 61 -14.20 7.66 -2.38
C TRP A 61 -14.39 9.05 -3.02
N LEU A 62 -13.48 9.43 -3.94
CA LEU A 62 -13.59 10.69 -4.68
C LEU A 62 -14.81 10.69 -5.61
N GLN A 63 -15.12 9.57 -6.27
CA GLN A 63 -16.32 9.44 -7.09
C GLN A 63 -17.59 9.57 -6.26
N ALA A 64 -17.69 8.86 -5.13
CA ALA A 64 -18.83 8.91 -4.23
C ALA A 64 -19.02 10.31 -3.60
N ALA A 65 -17.94 11.05 -3.39
CA ALA A 65 -17.98 12.44 -2.91
C ALA A 65 -18.37 13.46 -3.99
N GLY A 66 -18.65 13.04 -5.23
CA GLY A 66 -18.94 13.94 -6.36
C GLY A 66 -17.70 14.63 -6.93
N LEU A 67 -16.50 14.18 -6.55
CA LEU A 67 -15.19 14.69 -6.98
C LEU A 67 -14.56 13.77 -8.04
N ALA A 68 -15.39 13.18 -8.91
CA ALA A 68 -14.96 12.22 -9.93
C ALA A 68 -13.89 12.79 -10.89
N SER A 69 -13.86 14.11 -11.10
CA SER A 69 -12.83 14.80 -11.88
C SER A 69 -11.42 14.64 -11.29
N LEU A 70 -11.30 14.43 -9.97
CA LEU A 70 -10.02 14.13 -9.30
C LEU A 70 -9.66 12.63 -9.39
N ALA A 71 -10.63 11.76 -9.64
CA ALA A 71 -10.40 10.32 -9.83
C ALA A 71 -10.01 9.97 -11.28
N ALA A 72 -10.46 10.74 -12.27
CA ALA A 72 -10.19 10.48 -13.68
C ALA A 72 -8.68 10.39 -14.02
N PRO A 73 -7.80 11.29 -13.56
CA PRO A 73 -6.37 11.19 -13.84
C PRO A 73 -5.76 9.86 -13.38
N PHE A 74 -6.23 9.30 -12.27
CA PHE A 74 -5.74 8.01 -11.76
C PHE A 74 -6.04 6.86 -12.72
N GLN A 75 -7.20 6.86 -13.37
CA GLN A 75 -7.58 5.83 -14.35
C GLN A 75 -6.64 5.87 -15.57
N ASP A 76 -6.17 7.06 -15.94
CA ASP A 76 -5.19 7.28 -16.99
C ASP A 76 -3.73 7.08 -16.53
N GLY A 77 -3.51 6.70 -15.26
CA GLY A 77 -2.18 6.58 -14.68
C GLY A 77 -1.43 7.91 -14.54
N GLN A 78 -2.17 9.01 -14.44
CA GLN A 78 -1.67 10.37 -14.26
C GLN A 78 -1.93 10.88 -12.84
N GLU A 79 -1.09 11.81 -12.40
CA GLU A 79 -1.25 12.46 -11.10
C GLU A 79 -2.22 13.65 -11.21
N VAL A 80 -3.00 13.85 -10.16
CA VAL A 80 -3.81 15.07 -9.98
C VAL A 80 -2.87 16.24 -9.67
N THR A 81 -2.98 17.32 -10.44
CA THR A 81 -2.17 18.53 -10.21
C THR A 81 -2.69 19.36 -9.04
N GLU A 82 -1.81 20.16 -8.42
CA GLU A 82 -2.21 21.06 -7.33
C GLU A 82 -3.25 22.10 -7.77
N ALA A 83 -3.23 22.52 -9.05
CA ALA A 83 -4.23 23.44 -9.60
C ALA A 83 -5.62 22.79 -9.67
N GLN A 84 -5.72 21.56 -10.19
CA GLN A 84 -6.98 20.81 -10.24
C GLN A 84 -7.52 20.53 -8.83
N LEU A 85 -6.64 20.11 -7.91
CA LEU A 85 -6.98 19.90 -6.52
C LEU A 85 -7.46 21.20 -5.86
N GLY A 86 -6.75 22.30 -6.08
CA GLY A 86 -7.06 23.62 -5.56
C GLY A 86 -8.44 24.12 -5.96
N GLU A 87 -8.80 24.02 -7.24
CA GLU A 87 -10.13 24.43 -7.72
C GLU A 87 -11.24 23.57 -7.10
N ALA A 88 -11.03 22.26 -7.02
CA ALA A 88 -12.02 21.33 -6.47
C ALA A 88 -12.24 21.50 -4.96
N VAL A 89 -11.22 21.89 -4.19
CA VAL A 89 -11.34 22.09 -2.73
C VAL A 89 -11.67 23.52 -2.33
N ARG A 90 -11.58 24.51 -3.23
CA ARG A 90 -11.91 25.91 -2.95
C ARG A 90 -13.30 26.12 -2.34
N PRO A 91 -14.38 25.47 -2.80
CA PRO A 91 -15.71 25.64 -2.20
C PRO A 91 -15.92 24.84 -0.91
N LEU A 92 -14.97 23.98 -0.51
CA LEU A 92 -15.14 23.06 0.61
C LEU A 92 -14.69 23.69 1.94
N PRO A 93 -15.36 23.36 3.06
CA PRO A 93 -14.86 23.62 4.42
C PRO A 93 -13.44 23.08 4.62
N ARG A 94 -12.65 23.76 5.45
CA ARG A 94 -11.23 23.44 5.70
C ARG A 94 -10.98 21.97 6.03
N GLU A 95 -11.83 21.36 6.85
CA GLU A 95 -11.72 19.95 7.25
C GLU A 95 -11.96 19.00 6.09
N GLN A 96 -12.98 19.27 5.27
CA GLN A 96 -13.31 18.50 4.07
C GLN A 96 -12.21 18.65 3.02
N ALA A 97 -11.73 19.88 2.78
CA ALA A 97 -10.60 20.15 1.91
C ALA A 97 -9.35 19.38 2.36
N ALA A 98 -9.07 19.31 3.66
CA ALA A 98 -7.96 18.53 4.20
C ALA A 98 -8.15 17.02 3.97
N ALA A 99 -9.37 16.50 4.10
CA ALA A 99 -9.68 15.11 3.79
C ALA A 99 -9.45 14.78 2.30
N VAL A 100 -9.93 15.63 1.39
CA VAL A 100 -9.73 15.49 -0.06
C VAL A 100 -8.23 15.54 -0.39
N ARG A 101 -7.49 16.49 0.17
CA ARG A 101 -6.03 16.60 -0.02
C ARG A 101 -5.29 15.34 0.43
N ARG A 102 -5.68 14.74 1.56
CA ARG A 102 -5.10 13.46 2.04
C ARG A 102 -5.38 12.32 1.07
N ARG A 103 -6.62 12.19 0.59
CA ARG A 103 -7.00 11.15 -0.37
C ARG A 103 -6.27 11.30 -1.71
N VAL A 104 -6.17 12.51 -2.24
CA VAL A 104 -5.44 12.78 -3.49
C VAL A 104 -3.93 12.53 -3.35
N ARG A 105 -3.33 12.83 -2.19
CA ARG A 105 -1.92 12.48 -1.94
C ARG A 105 -1.68 10.97 -2.00
N ARG A 106 -2.54 10.17 -1.36
CA ARG A 106 -2.48 8.71 -1.44
C ARG A 106 -2.67 8.21 -2.88
N LEU A 107 -3.66 8.75 -3.59
CA LEU A 107 -3.92 8.42 -4.98
C LEU A 107 -2.70 8.68 -5.88
N ASN A 108 -2.08 9.87 -5.78
CA ASN A 108 -0.89 10.24 -6.54
C ASN A 108 0.32 9.37 -6.16
N ARG A 109 0.48 9.01 -4.88
CA ARG A 109 1.52 8.07 -4.43
C ARG A 109 1.37 6.72 -5.15
N THR A 110 0.16 6.20 -5.25
CA THR A 110 -0.14 4.94 -5.96
C THR A 110 0.23 5.04 -7.45
N VAL A 111 -0.10 6.16 -8.11
CA VAL A 111 0.31 6.40 -9.51
C VAL A 111 1.84 6.37 -9.66
N ARG A 112 2.57 7.08 -8.80
CA ARG A 112 4.04 7.12 -8.81
C ARG A 112 4.62 5.73 -8.63
N ARG A 113 4.10 4.95 -7.67
CA ARG A 113 4.53 3.57 -7.41
C ARG A 113 4.29 2.67 -8.61
N LYS A 114 3.08 2.71 -9.22
CA LYS A 114 2.75 1.95 -10.43
C LYS A 114 3.70 2.32 -11.59
N ARG A 115 3.97 3.61 -11.78
CA ARG A 115 4.89 4.11 -12.82
C ARG A 115 6.36 3.73 -12.56
N ALA A 116 6.79 3.74 -11.30
CA ALA A 116 8.15 3.30 -10.94
C ALA A 116 8.31 1.78 -11.15
N ALA A 117 7.31 1.00 -10.75
CA ALA A 117 7.30 -0.45 -10.95
C ALA A 117 7.31 -0.82 -12.44
N SER A 118 6.55 -0.10 -13.28
CA SER A 118 6.56 -0.34 -14.74
C SER A 118 7.89 0.00 -15.38
N ARG A 119 8.56 1.08 -14.94
CA ARG A 119 9.91 1.45 -15.41
C ARG A 119 11.01 0.51 -14.95
N ALA A 120 10.89 -0.04 -13.74
CA ALA A 120 11.85 -1.01 -13.20
C ALA A 120 11.76 -2.38 -13.89
N LYS A 121 10.61 -2.70 -14.48
CA LYS A 121 10.44 -3.91 -15.29
C LYS A 121 11.21 -3.73 -16.60
N LYS A 122 12.28 -4.52 -16.79
CA LYS A 122 13.01 -4.55 -18.06
C LYS A 122 12.00 -4.82 -19.18
N PRO A 123 12.00 -4.04 -20.28
CA PRO A 123 11.11 -4.29 -21.40
C PRO A 123 11.31 -5.73 -21.88
N ASP A 124 10.21 -6.46 -22.03
CA ASP A 124 10.24 -7.82 -22.56
C ASP A 124 10.73 -7.74 -24.01
N ILE A 125 11.68 -8.59 -24.41
CA ILE A 125 12.16 -8.64 -25.79
C ILE A 125 11.02 -8.87 -26.79
N ARG A 126 9.92 -9.51 -26.35
CA ARG A 126 8.72 -9.74 -27.15
C ARG A 126 8.01 -8.43 -27.52
N ASP A 127 8.12 -7.38 -26.70
CA ASP A 127 7.49 -6.09 -26.96
C ASP A 127 8.26 -5.29 -28.03
N VAL A 128 9.58 -5.50 -28.17
CA VAL A 128 10.41 -4.86 -29.19
C VAL A 128 9.99 -5.26 -30.62
N PHE A 129 9.54 -6.51 -30.80
CA PHE A 129 9.14 -7.01 -32.12
C PHE A 129 7.64 -6.86 -32.40
N ARG A 130 6.82 -6.67 -31.37
CA ARG A 130 5.37 -6.46 -31.49
C ARG A 130 5.04 -5.18 -32.27
N ASP A 131 5.78 -4.10 -32.05
CA ASP A 131 5.61 -2.85 -32.82
C ASP A 131 5.96 -3.05 -34.30
N LEU A 132 6.93 -3.92 -34.60
CA LEU A 132 7.31 -4.24 -35.98
C LEU A 132 6.23 -5.07 -36.69
N GLU A 133 5.59 -6.01 -36.00
CA GLU A 133 4.46 -6.78 -36.52
C GLU A 133 3.21 -5.91 -36.71
N THR A 134 2.94 -5.00 -35.77
CA THR A 134 1.82 -4.05 -35.85
C THR A 134 2.04 -3.04 -36.98
N PHE A 135 3.26 -2.53 -37.15
CA PHE A 135 3.64 -1.65 -38.26
C PHE A 135 3.55 -2.37 -39.62
N LYS A 136 3.99 -3.63 -39.70
CA LYS A 136 3.83 -4.47 -40.90
C LYS A 136 2.37 -4.75 -41.21
N ALA A 137 1.54 -5.01 -40.20
CA ALA A 137 0.10 -5.25 -40.38
C ALA A 137 -0.64 -3.98 -40.87
N LEU A 138 -0.34 -2.82 -40.29
CA LEU A 138 -0.93 -1.53 -40.68
C LEU A 138 -0.52 -1.11 -42.10
N THR A 139 0.75 -1.33 -42.47
CA THR A 139 1.24 -1.03 -43.82
C THR A 139 0.74 -2.02 -44.86
N ALA A 140 0.49 -3.28 -44.48
CA ALA A 140 -0.19 -4.24 -45.34
C ALA A 140 -1.65 -3.82 -45.59
N ASP A 141 -2.39 -3.37 -44.57
CA ASP A 141 -3.79 -2.95 -44.70
C ASP A 141 -3.97 -1.68 -45.56
N LEU A 142 -3.02 -0.74 -45.50
CA LEU A 142 -3.01 0.43 -46.39
C LEU A 142 -2.69 0.09 -47.84
N ARG A 143 -1.92 -0.98 -48.08
CA ARG A 143 -1.51 -1.40 -49.43
C ARG A 143 -2.63 -2.06 -50.23
N TRP A 144 -3.66 -2.59 -49.56
CA TRP A 144 -4.87 -3.15 -50.20
C TRP A 144 -5.96 -2.11 -50.49
N LYS A 145 -5.85 -0.88 -49.97
CA LYS A 145 -6.83 0.20 -50.20
C LYS A 145 -6.48 1.16 -51.34
N ILE A 146 -5.33 0.96 -51.99
CA ILE A 146 -4.82 1.82 -53.09
C ILE A 146 -4.84 1.07 -54.45
N LEU A 147 -5.43 -0.13 -54.50
CA LEU A 147 -5.74 -0.86 -55.73
C LEU A 147 -7.25 -1.06 -55.83
#